data_AF-L7N335-F1
#
_entry.id   AF-L7N335-F1
#
_cell.length_a   1.000
_cell.length_b   1.000
_cell.length_c   1.000
_cell.angle_alpha   90.00
_cell.angle_beta   90.00
_cell.angle_gamma   90.00
#
_symmetry.space_group_name_H-M   'P 1'
#
loop_
_entity.id
_entity.type
_entity.pdbx_description
1 polymer ?
#
loop_
_entity_poly.entity_id
_entity_poly.type
_entity_poly.pdbx_seq_one_letter_code
_entity_poly.pdbx_strand_id
1 'polypeptide(L)'
;FRKKNAMFNKWKPMWVTLLEDGIEFYKKKNDNSPKGMIPLKGTVISNHCQEFGKRMFVFKLTTAKLQDHYFQASHHEERDAWVKDFKKASTCIENGQRFSRKSTRKSIRLPDTINLSQLYHSMRDPDKGIKDLKLEKDKKVFNHCFTGTCVVDWLIANRSVRNRQEGLMLASALLNEGHLQPAGDISKNAAQGLAETTLLDSSDALYYFPDSGFFCEENSSDDDALFKEEFRGNVIKQGCLLKQGHRRKNWKVRKFVLRDDPAYLHYYDPASGEDPLGAIHLRGCVVTAVEDFSKKQEVEGNLFEIITASEIHYILQAASSAERTEWIKAIQTASKIGK
;
A
#
# COMPACT_ATOMS: atom_id res chain seq x y z
N PHE A 1 11.61 4.80 6.77
CA PHE A 1 11.52 4.87 8.25
C PHE A 1 12.13 6.14 8.82
N ARG A 2 11.65 6.57 9.99
CA ARG A 2 12.44 7.40 10.91
C ARG A 2 13.04 6.50 12.00
N LYS A 3 14.32 6.67 12.33
CA LYS A 3 15.00 5.96 13.44
C LYS A 3 15.30 6.93 14.57
N LYS A 4 15.10 6.49 15.82
CA LYS A 4 15.49 7.24 17.02
C LYS A 4 16.99 7.07 17.27
N ASN A 5 17.72 8.17 17.39
CA ASN A 5 19.14 8.13 17.78
C ASN A 5 19.25 7.94 19.30
N ALA A 6 20.00 6.91 19.72
CA ALA A 6 20.24 6.59 21.12
C ALA A 6 20.91 7.73 21.90
N MET A 7 21.72 8.58 21.25
CA MET A 7 22.47 9.66 21.92
C MET A 7 21.70 10.98 22.08
N PHE A 8 20.66 11.25 21.29
CA PHE A 8 20.08 12.60 21.21
C PHE A 8 18.54 12.65 21.30
N ASN A 9 17.87 11.53 21.55
CA ASN A 9 16.41 11.44 21.67
C ASN A 9 15.63 12.02 20.47
N LYS A 10 16.29 12.22 19.31
CA LYS A 10 15.74 12.82 18.08
C LYS A 10 15.50 11.75 17.01
N TRP A 11 14.37 11.89 16.32
CA TRP A 11 13.97 11.03 15.21
C TRP A 11 14.49 11.60 13.89
N LYS A 12 15.16 10.79 13.09
CA LYS A 12 15.66 11.19 11.77
C LYS A 12 15.14 10.26 10.68
N PRO A 13 14.71 10.77 9.51
CA PRO A 13 14.44 9.92 8.36
C PRO A 13 15.73 9.21 7.96
N MET A 14 15.62 7.91 7.74
CA MET A 14 16.74 7.03 7.36
C MET A 14 16.26 6.08 6.28
N TRP A 15 17.15 5.80 5.34
CA TRP A 15 16.98 4.67 4.43
C TRP A 15 17.35 3.40 5.17
N VAL A 16 16.50 2.37 5.13
CA VAL A 16 16.70 1.13 5.89
C VAL A 16 16.68 -0.04 4.91
N THR A 17 17.66 -0.90 5.03
CA THR A 17 17.82 -2.10 4.20
C THR A 17 17.85 -3.31 5.12
N LEU A 18 16.99 -4.29 4.82
CA LEU A 18 17.01 -5.59 5.49
C LEU A 18 17.96 -6.52 4.73
N LEU A 19 19.00 -6.99 5.41
CA LEU A 19 19.99 -7.95 4.91
C LEU A 19 19.72 -9.36 5.45
N GLU A 20 20.60 -10.30 5.08
CA GLU A 20 20.52 -11.71 5.46
C GLU A 20 20.71 -11.97 6.96
N ASP A 21 21.48 -11.13 7.63
CA ASP A 21 21.96 -11.29 9.00
C ASP A 21 21.61 -10.10 9.92
N GLY A 22 21.07 -9.03 9.34
CA GLY A 22 20.86 -7.79 10.06
C GLY A 22 20.09 -6.73 9.29
N ILE A 23 19.96 -5.57 9.92
CA ILE A 23 19.32 -4.38 9.36
C ILE A 23 20.37 -3.28 9.27
N GLU A 24 20.62 -2.81 8.06
CA GLU A 24 21.43 -1.63 7.83
C GLU A 24 20.59 -0.38 7.66
N PHE A 25 21.14 0.75 8.07
CA PHE A 25 20.49 2.05 7.90
C PHE A 25 21.47 3.09 7.39
N TYR A 26 21.01 3.90 6.45
CA TYR A 26 21.77 4.86 5.67
C TYR A 26 21.14 6.25 5.81
N LYS A 27 21.92 7.31 5.58
CA LYS A 27 21.38 8.68 5.61
C LYS A 27 20.54 8.96 4.37
N LYS A 28 20.96 8.44 3.20
CA LYS A 28 20.26 8.51 1.92
C LYS A 28 20.28 7.14 1.22
N LYS A 29 19.38 6.96 0.23
CA LYS A 29 19.27 5.73 -0.56
C LYS A 29 20.55 5.36 -1.32
N ASN A 30 21.26 6.35 -1.84
CA ASN A 30 22.44 6.17 -2.69
C ASN A 30 23.77 6.25 -1.90
N ASP A 31 23.72 6.17 -0.57
CA ASP A 31 24.94 6.16 0.24
C ASP A 31 25.61 4.78 0.11
N ASN A 32 26.90 4.73 -0.22
CA ASN A 32 27.65 3.48 -0.38
C ASN A 32 28.09 2.85 0.97
N SER A 33 27.87 3.54 2.08
CA SER A 33 28.31 3.09 3.42
C SER A 33 27.17 3.20 4.44
N PRO A 34 26.85 2.13 5.18
CA PRO A 34 25.82 2.17 6.21
C PRO A 34 26.26 3.06 7.39
N LYS A 35 25.30 3.73 8.03
CA LYS A 35 25.50 4.42 9.31
C LYS A 35 25.57 3.45 10.49
N GLY A 36 25.19 2.19 10.27
CA GLY A 36 25.36 1.09 11.20
C GLY A 36 24.47 -0.08 10.82
N MET A 37 24.67 -1.17 11.54
CA MET A 37 23.96 -2.43 11.38
C MET A 37 23.37 -2.88 12.72
N ILE A 38 22.16 -3.44 12.70
CA ILE A 38 21.52 -4.08 13.84
C ILE A 38 21.45 -5.58 13.52
N PRO A 39 22.17 -6.44 14.26
CA PRO A 39 22.10 -7.89 14.03
C PRO A 39 20.71 -8.41 14.40
N LEU A 40 20.14 -9.29 13.58
CA LEU A 40 18.80 -9.83 13.82
C LEU A 40 18.81 -11.06 14.73
N LYS A 41 19.93 -11.79 14.82
CA LYS A 41 20.03 -12.98 15.68
C LYS A 41 19.72 -12.63 17.14
N GLY A 42 18.71 -13.30 17.71
CA GLY A 42 18.25 -13.05 19.08
C GLY A 42 17.60 -11.70 19.30
N THR A 43 17.04 -11.08 18.24
CA THR A 43 16.31 -9.82 18.34
C THR A 43 14.83 -10.07 18.61
N VAL A 44 14.28 -9.39 19.61
CA VAL A 44 12.85 -9.42 19.94
C VAL A 44 12.16 -8.20 19.35
N ILE A 45 11.04 -8.43 18.64
CA ILE A 45 10.27 -7.38 17.97
C ILE A 45 9.00 -7.10 18.75
N SER A 46 8.84 -5.88 19.24
CA SER A 46 7.64 -5.42 19.94
C SER A 46 6.87 -4.39 19.11
N ASN A 47 5.57 -4.65 18.93
CA ASN A 47 4.63 -3.75 18.26
C ASN A 47 4.01 -2.72 19.22
N HIS A 48 4.13 -2.95 20.51
CA HIS A 48 3.42 -2.18 21.53
C HIS A 48 4.39 -1.21 22.21
N CYS A 49 4.48 0.00 21.65
CA CYS A 49 5.30 1.08 22.19
C CYS A 49 4.43 2.13 22.88
N GLN A 50 3.80 1.76 24.01
CA GLN A 50 2.96 2.66 24.82
C GLN A 50 3.69 3.92 25.32
N GLU A 51 5.02 3.85 25.41
CA GLU A 51 5.89 4.98 25.80
C GLU A 51 5.84 6.16 24.82
N PHE A 52 5.26 6.00 23.62
CA PHE A 52 5.14 7.05 22.61
C PHE A 52 3.69 7.37 22.27
N GLY A 53 2.84 7.64 23.26
CA GLY A 53 1.40 7.91 23.11
C GLY A 53 0.96 9.01 22.12
N LYS A 54 1.89 9.76 21.50
CA LYS A 54 1.62 10.75 20.44
C LYS A 54 2.21 10.41 19.07
N ARG A 55 2.97 9.32 18.92
CA ARG A 55 3.61 8.94 17.64
C ARG A 55 3.09 7.60 17.14
N MET A 56 2.28 7.65 16.09
CA MET A 56 1.73 6.48 15.42
C MET A 56 2.81 5.71 14.64
N PHE A 57 2.54 4.42 14.43
CA PHE A 57 3.32 3.50 13.58
C PHE A 57 4.76 3.23 14.04
N VAL A 58 4.98 3.28 15.36
CA VAL A 58 6.27 2.98 15.97
C VAL A 58 6.35 1.50 16.36
N PHE A 59 7.48 0.86 16.09
CA PHE A 59 7.83 -0.45 16.60
C PHE A 59 9.25 -0.45 17.17
N LYS A 60 9.53 -1.45 18.02
CA LYS A 60 10.78 -1.59 18.76
C LYS A 60 11.45 -2.91 18.41
N LEU A 61 12.77 -2.87 18.21
CA LEU A 61 13.66 -4.01 18.12
C LEU A 61 14.59 -4.01 19.32
N THR A 62 14.60 -5.09 20.10
CA THR A 62 15.55 -5.29 21.21
C THR A 62 16.53 -6.37 20.80
N THR A 63 17.80 -6.01 20.64
CA THR A 63 18.86 -6.96 20.25
C THR A 63 19.20 -7.91 21.39
N ALA A 64 19.93 -8.99 21.08
CA ALA A 64 20.43 -9.95 22.08
C ALA A 64 21.30 -9.30 23.18
N LYS A 65 21.91 -8.14 22.89
CA LYS A 65 22.68 -7.33 23.87
C LYS A 65 21.79 -6.38 24.68
N LEU A 66 20.47 -6.59 24.67
CA LEU A 66 19.46 -5.75 25.32
C LEU A 66 19.48 -4.28 24.86
N GLN A 67 19.93 -4.05 23.62
CA GLN A 67 19.91 -2.71 23.02
C GLN A 67 18.61 -2.47 22.26
N ASP A 68 17.92 -1.39 22.61
CA ASP A 68 16.66 -0.99 21.99
C ASP A 68 16.85 -0.06 20.78
N HIS A 69 16.15 -0.39 19.70
CA HIS A 69 16.08 0.42 18.50
C HIS A 69 14.62 0.68 18.12
N TYR A 70 14.29 1.96 17.92
CA TYR A 70 12.93 2.40 17.61
C TYR A 70 12.84 2.88 16.16
N PHE A 71 11.81 2.40 15.47
CA PHE A 71 11.51 2.72 14.09
C PHE A 71 10.09 3.24 13.96
N GLN A 72 9.89 4.24 13.12
CA GLN A 72 8.59 4.79 12.78
C GLN A 72 8.36 4.67 11.27
N ALA A 73 7.30 3.95 10.90
CA ALA A 73 6.83 3.88 9.51
C ALA A 73 6.06 5.14 9.12
N SER A 74 5.81 5.32 7.83
CA SER A 74 4.99 6.42 7.33
C SER A 74 3.48 6.16 7.48
N HIS A 75 3.07 4.90 7.45
CA HIS A 75 1.69 4.44 7.63
C HIS A 75 1.66 3.00 8.21
N HIS A 76 0.46 2.50 8.52
CA HIS A 76 0.24 1.25 9.25
C HIS A 76 0.69 0.01 8.46
N GLU A 77 0.37 -0.07 7.16
CA GLU A 77 0.69 -1.21 6.31
C GLU A 77 2.20 -1.33 6.09
N GLU A 78 2.92 -0.21 5.92
CA GLU A 78 4.39 -0.22 5.86
C GLU A 78 4.97 -0.77 7.17
N ARG A 79 4.44 -0.35 8.33
CA ARG A 79 4.88 -0.90 9.62
C ARG A 79 4.70 -2.41 9.66
N ASP A 80 3.51 -2.89 9.33
CA ASP A 80 3.16 -4.30 9.47
C ASP A 80 3.90 -5.20 8.49
N ALA A 81 4.07 -4.75 7.24
CA ALA A 81 4.89 -5.43 6.26
C ALA A 81 6.33 -5.59 6.75
N TRP A 82 6.93 -4.52 7.28
CA TRP A 82 8.31 -4.57 7.77
C TRP A 82 8.47 -5.37 9.06
N VAL A 83 7.53 -5.30 10.00
CA VAL A 83 7.52 -6.15 11.19
C VAL A 83 7.43 -7.62 10.79
N LYS A 84 6.56 -7.96 9.83
CA LYS A 84 6.42 -9.32 9.31
C LYS A 84 7.72 -9.82 8.69
N ASP A 85 8.35 -9.02 7.83
CA ASP A 85 9.63 -9.33 7.20
C ASP A 85 10.75 -9.54 8.24
N PHE A 86 10.84 -8.68 9.25
CA PHE A 86 11.85 -8.80 10.31
C PHE A 86 11.63 -10.02 11.18
N LYS A 87 10.38 -10.34 11.56
CA LYS A 87 10.07 -11.57 12.30
C LYS A 87 10.49 -12.79 11.50
N LYS A 88 10.17 -12.83 10.21
CA LYS A 88 10.57 -13.91 9.29
C LYS A 88 12.09 -14.05 9.21
N ALA A 89 12.80 -12.94 9.06
CA ALA A 89 14.26 -12.93 9.03
C ALA A 89 14.87 -13.45 10.33
N SER A 90 14.36 -13.02 11.50
CA SER A 90 14.82 -13.50 12.80
C SER A 90 14.66 -15.02 12.94
N THR A 91 13.48 -15.55 12.60
CA THR A 91 13.22 -17.00 12.67
C THR A 91 14.09 -17.81 11.71
N CYS A 92 14.34 -17.32 10.49
CA CYS A 92 15.26 -17.98 9.56
C CYS A 92 16.68 -18.10 10.15
N ILE A 93 17.19 -16.99 10.70
CA ILE A 93 18.55 -16.93 11.26
C ILE A 93 18.68 -17.82 12.51
N GLU A 94 17.67 -17.86 13.38
CA GLU A 94 17.64 -18.74 14.55
C GLU A 94 17.70 -20.22 14.17
N ASN A 95 17.04 -20.60 13.08
CA ASN A 95 17.06 -21.96 12.54
C ASN A 95 18.31 -22.25 11.69
N GLY A 96 19.32 -21.37 11.66
CA GLY A 96 20.53 -21.54 10.87
C GLY A 96 20.34 -21.41 9.35
N GLN A 97 19.20 -20.86 8.91
CA GLN A 97 18.88 -20.64 7.50
C GLN A 97 19.26 -19.22 7.07
N ARG A 98 19.70 -19.06 5.82
CA ARG A 98 19.98 -17.74 5.24
C ARG A 98 18.68 -17.03 4.87
N PHE A 99 18.42 -15.89 5.51
CA PHE A 99 17.39 -14.97 5.04
C PHE A 99 17.93 -14.23 3.81
N SER A 100 17.14 -14.01 2.77
CA SER A 100 17.48 -13.00 1.75
C SER A 100 16.19 -12.44 1.18
N ARG A 101 16.19 -11.15 0.85
CA ARG A 101 15.04 -10.51 0.20
C ARG A 101 14.76 -11.06 -1.20
N LYS A 102 15.74 -11.69 -1.85
CA LYS A 102 15.55 -12.52 -3.05
C LYS A 102 15.12 -13.95 -2.66
N SER A 103 15.62 -14.45 -1.53
CA SER A 103 15.35 -15.77 -0.93
C SER A 103 14.01 -15.87 -0.18
N THR A 104 13.15 -14.84 -0.21
CA THR A 104 11.72 -15.03 0.09
C THR A 104 11.02 -15.89 -0.97
N ARG A 105 11.71 -16.20 -2.07
CA ARG A 105 11.38 -17.29 -2.99
C ARG A 105 12.62 -18.18 -3.12
N LYS A 106 12.57 -19.36 -2.51
CA LYS A 106 13.66 -20.34 -2.50
C LYS A 106 14.09 -20.60 -3.95
N SER A 107 15.34 -20.28 -4.29
CA SER A 107 15.86 -20.60 -5.62
C SER A 107 15.99 -22.11 -5.74
N ILE A 108 15.13 -22.68 -6.57
CA ILE A 108 15.32 -24.01 -7.12
C ILE A 108 16.60 -23.91 -7.94
N ARG A 109 17.68 -24.59 -7.53
CA ARG A 109 18.90 -24.66 -8.35
C ARG A 109 18.55 -25.40 -9.63
N LEU A 110 18.36 -24.63 -10.70
CA LEU A 110 18.27 -25.17 -12.05
C LEU A 110 19.65 -25.72 -12.46
N PRO A 111 19.71 -26.70 -13.37
CA PRO A 111 20.96 -27.11 -13.97
C PRO A 111 21.72 -25.90 -14.53
N ASP A 112 23.05 -25.84 -14.35
CA ASP A 112 23.91 -24.72 -14.78
C ASP A 112 23.84 -24.42 -16.30
N THR A 113 23.15 -25.26 -17.07
CA THR A 113 22.93 -25.14 -18.52
C THR A 113 21.76 -24.23 -18.90
N ILE A 114 20.85 -23.86 -17.98
CA ILE A 114 19.64 -23.09 -18.33
C ILE A 114 19.83 -21.61 -18.00
N ASN A 115 20.03 -20.79 -19.03
CA ASN A 115 20.03 -19.33 -18.92
C ASN A 115 18.59 -18.79 -18.95
N LEU A 116 18.07 -18.39 -17.80
CA LEU A 116 16.71 -17.87 -17.63
C LEU A 116 16.44 -16.62 -18.48
N SER A 117 17.43 -15.74 -18.64
CA SER A 117 17.29 -14.54 -19.44
C SER A 117 17.13 -14.89 -20.92
N GLN A 118 17.93 -15.82 -21.45
CA GLN A 118 17.79 -16.27 -22.83
C GLN A 118 16.45 -16.98 -23.07
N LEU A 119 16.05 -17.83 -22.13
CA LEU A 119 14.76 -18.52 -22.17
C LEU A 119 13.59 -17.53 -22.18
N TYR A 120 13.64 -16.49 -21.34
CA TYR A 120 12.64 -15.42 -21.32
C TYR A 120 12.53 -14.68 -22.67
N HIS A 121 13.66 -14.42 -23.34
CA HIS A 121 13.61 -13.81 -24.68
C HIS A 121 12.93 -14.73 -25.69
N SER A 122 13.23 -16.03 -25.68
CA SER A 122 12.56 -17.02 -26.54
C SER A 122 11.07 -17.16 -26.24
N MET A 123 10.66 -17.07 -24.97
CA MET A 123 9.26 -17.11 -24.56
C MET A 123 8.45 -15.93 -25.08
N ARG A 124 9.09 -14.79 -25.35
CA ARG A 124 8.47 -13.58 -25.89
C ARG A 124 8.58 -13.45 -27.42
N ASP A 125 9.13 -14.45 -28.09
CA ASP A 125 9.23 -14.44 -29.55
C ASP A 125 7.82 -14.34 -30.17
N PRO A 126 7.54 -13.36 -31.06
CA PRO A 126 6.20 -13.17 -31.61
C PRO A 126 5.65 -14.36 -32.39
N ASP A 127 6.54 -15.16 -32.99
CA ASP A 127 6.17 -16.26 -33.88
C ASP A 127 6.20 -17.62 -33.17
N LYS A 128 7.15 -17.81 -32.25
CA LYS A 128 7.47 -19.09 -31.61
C LYS A 128 7.28 -19.09 -30.09
N GLY A 129 7.02 -17.93 -29.50
CA GLY A 129 6.86 -17.73 -28.05
C GLY A 129 5.48 -18.12 -27.53
N ILE A 130 5.22 -17.74 -26.28
CA ILE A 130 3.91 -17.89 -25.65
C ILE A 130 2.98 -16.81 -26.21
N LYS A 131 1.81 -17.21 -26.67
CA LYS A 131 0.83 -16.29 -27.23
C LYS A 131 0.14 -15.49 -26.12
N ASP A 132 0.13 -14.17 -26.29
CA ASP A 132 -0.66 -13.27 -25.46
C ASP A 132 -2.16 -13.53 -25.68
N LEU A 133 -2.89 -13.56 -24.58
CA LEU A 133 -4.34 -13.73 -24.53
C LEU A 133 -4.98 -12.49 -23.93
N LYS A 134 -6.22 -12.23 -24.37
CA LYS A 134 -7.17 -11.37 -23.70
C LYS A 134 -8.26 -12.27 -23.10
N LEU A 135 -8.37 -12.29 -21.78
CA LEU A 135 -9.29 -13.16 -21.07
C LEU A 135 -10.24 -12.35 -20.19
N GLU A 136 -11.52 -12.68 -20.25
CA GLU A 136 -12.53 -12.13 -19.35
C GLU A 136 -12.91 -13.20 -18.31
N LYS A 137 -12.70 -12.89 -17.02
CA LYS A 137 -13.01 -13.80 -15.92
C LYS A 137 -13.45 -13.00 -14.70
N ASP A 138 -14.55 -13.42 -14.06
CA ASP A 138 -15.11 -12.79 -12.86
C ASP A 138 -15.36 -11.28 -13.02
N LYS A 139 -15.89 -10.88 -14.19
CA LYS A 139 -16.08 -9.48 -14.58
C LYS A 139 -14.78 -8.67 -14.64
N LYS A 140 -13.62 -9.31 -14.76
CA LYS A 140 -12.33 -8.64 -14.99
C LYS A 140 -11.81 -9.01 -16.36
N VAL A 141 -11.29 -8.04 -17.09
CA VAL A 141 -10.63 -8.21 -18.39
C VAL A 141 -9.12 -8.18 -18.16
N PHE A 142 -8.46 -9.30 -18.40
CA PHE A 142 -7.02 -9.47 -18.33
C PHE A 142 -6.45 -9.38 -19.76
N ASN A 143 -5.67 -8.34 -20.04
CA ASN A 143 -5.03 -8.14 -21.34
C ASN A 143 -3.54 -8.49 -21.27
N HIS A 144 -2.98 -9.04 -22.34
CA HIS A 144 -1.56 -9.43 -22.45
C HIS A 144 -1.14 -10.44 -21.38
N CYS A 145 -1.96 -11.48 -21.18
CA CYS A 145 -1.73 -12.54 -20.21
C CYS A 145 -1.74 -13.93 -20.85
N PHE A 146 -1.34 -14.95 -20.09
CA PHE A 146 -1.37 -16.35 -20.51
C PHE A 146 -1.60 -17.24 -19.30
N THR A 147 -1.97 -18.50 -19.52
CA THR A 147 -2.23 -19.44 -18.42
C THR A 147 -0.95 -20.13 -17.96
N GLY A 148 -0.94 -20.63 -16.72
CA GLY A 148 0.18 -21.40 -16.20
C GLY A 148 0.42 -22.70 -17.00
N THR A 149 -0.65 -23.33 -17.48
CA THR A 149 -0.57 -24.47 -18.39
C THR A 149 0.14 -24.13 -19.70
N CYS A 150 -0.14 -22.96 -20.31
CA CYS A 150 0.57 -22.52 -21.52
C CYS A 150 2.08 -22.37 -21.29
N VAL A 151 2.51 -21.91 -20.10
CA VAL A 151 3.93 -21.80 -19.76
C VAL A 151 4.58 -23.19 -19.74
N VAL A 152 3.98 -24.14 -19.03
CA VAL A 152 4.52 -25.50 -18.89
C VAL A 152 4.54 -26.23 -20.23
N ASP A 153 3.46 -26.12 -21.02
CA ASP A 153 3.37 -26.73 -22.35
C ASP A 153 4.43 -26.19 -23.30
N TRP A 154 4.67 -24.87 -23.30
CA TRP A 154 5.69 -24.25 -24.13
C TRP A 154 7.10 -24.71 -23.76
N LEU A 155 7.40 -24.85 -22.46
CA LEU A 155 8.71 -25.33 -21.99
C LEU A 155 8.99 -26.77 -22.44
N ILE A 156 7.96 -27.64 -22.42
CA ILE A 156 8.07 -29.03 -22.90
C ILE A 156 8.22 -29.05 -24.42
N ALA A 157 7.41 -28.29 -25.14
CA ALA A 157 7.45 -28.23 -26.61
C ALA A 157 8.81 -27.77 -27.15
N ASN A 158 9.46 -26.81 -26.47
CA ASN A 158 10.79 -26.33 -26.81
C ASN A 158 11.93 -27.19 -26.23
N ARG A 159 11.63 -28.37 -25.67
CA ARG A 159 12.60 -29.30 -25.09
C ARG A 159 13.49 -28.67 -24.00
N SER A 160 13.00 -27.63 -23.32
CA SER A 160 13.69 -26.99 -22.19
C SER A 160 13.60 -27.86 -20.92
N VAL A 161 12.60 -28.75 -20.86
CA VAL A 161 12.33 -29.67 -19.76
C VAL A 161 11.83 -31.02 -20.30
N ARG A 162 11.96 -32.10 -19.51
CA ARG A 162 11.59 -33.46 -19.95
C ARG A 162 10.15 -33.85 -19.61
N ASN A 163 9.57 -33.22 -18.59
CA ASN A 163 8.26 -33.56 -18.05
C ASN A 163 7.62 -32.32 -17.40
N ARG A 164 6.33 -32.42 -17.05
CA ARG A 164 5.56 -31.32 -16.44
C ARG A 164 6.11 -30.89 -15.08
N GLN A 165 6.64 -31.83 -14.28
CA GLN A 165 7.21 -31.51 -12.97
C GLN A 165 8.45 -30.62 -13.11
N GLU A 166 9.35 -30.94 -14.03
CA GLU A 166 10.49 -30.09 -14.38
C GLU A 166 10.05 -28.74 -14.98
N GLY A 167 9.03 -28.77 -15.84
CA GLY A 167 8.39 -27.56 -16.37
C GLY A 167 7.89 -26.64 -15.25
N LEU A 168 7.21 -27.20 -14.26
CA LEU A 168 6.68 -26.45 -13.12
C LEU A 168 7.79 -25.86 -12.24
N MET A 169 8.87 -26.60 -12.03
CA MET A 169 10.06 -26.12 -11.31
C MET A 169 10.73 -24.94 -12.04
N LEU A 170 10.94 -25.07 -13.35
CA LEU A 170 11.55 -24.03 -14.18
C LEU A 170 10.65 -22.80 -14.33
N ALA A 171 9.35 -23.01 -14.52
CA ALA A 171 8.36 -21.93 -14.57
C ALA A 171 8.25 -21.19 -13.22
N SER A 172 8.32 -21.91 -12.10
CA SER A 172 8.39 -21.31 -10.76
C SER A 172 9.66 -20.49 -10.59
N ALA A 173 10.81 -20.95 -11.10
CA ALA A 173 12.05 -20.16 -11.08
C ALA A 173 11.94 -18.87 -11.91
N LEU A 174 11.34 -18.93 -13.11
CA LEU A 174 11.06 -17.75 -13.94
C LEU A 174 10.16 -16.74 -13.22
N LEU A 175 9.10 -17.21 -12.55
CA LEU A 175 8.22 -16.39 -11.72
C LEU A 175 8.98 -15.79 -10.53
N ASN A 176 9.87 -16.55 -9.92
CA ASN A 176 10.61 -16.14 -8.73
C ASN A 176 11.69 -15.09 -9.03
N GLU A 177 12.35 -15.19 -10.18
CA GLU A 177 13.31 -14.21 -10.69
C GLU A 177 12.63 -13.00 -11.36
N GLY A 178 11.29 -12.98 -11.41
CA GLY A 178 10.51 -11.86 -11.90
C GLY A 178 10.39 -11.76 -13.42
N HIS A 179 10.83 -12.79 -14.17
CA HIS A 179 10.62 -12.90 -15.62
C HIS A 179 9.14 -13.16 -15.96
N LEU A 180 8.37 -13.71 -15.01
CA LEU A 180 6.92 -13.82 -15.06
C LEU A 180 6.32 -13.13 -13.84
N GLN A 181 5.08 -12.68 -13.95
CA GLN A 181 4.30 -12.11 -12.85
C GLN A 181 2.92 -12.77 -12.76
N PRO A 182 2.37 -12.98 -11.55
CA PRO A 182 1.05 -13.59 -11.38
C PRO A 182 -0.09 -12.60 -11.67
N ALA A 183 -1.08 -13.03 -12.44
CA ALA A 183 -2.33 -12.31 -12.70
C ALA A 183 -3.53 -13.05 -12.08
N GLY A 184 -4.50 -12.29 -11.56
CA GLY A 184 -5.67 -12.85 -10.88
C GLY A 184 -5.38 -13.43 -9.49
N ASP A 185 -6.43 -13.67 -8.71
CA ASP A 185 -6.30 -14.00 -7.29
C ASP A 185 -5.71 -15.41 -7.06
N ILE A 186 -6.04 -16.38 -7.93
CA ILE A 186 -5.52 -17.76 -7.87
C ILE A 186 -3.99 -17.76 -7.93
N SER A 187 -3.42 -17.16 -8.97
CA SER A 187 -1.96 -17.10 -9.16
C SER A 187 -1.27 -16.23 -8.11
N LYS A 188 -1.89 -15.11 -7.71
CA LYS A 188 -1.34 -14.23 -6.66
C LYS A 188 -1.25 -14.96 -5.32
N ASN A 189 -2.30 -15.68 -4.93
CA ASN A 189 -2.32 -16.46 -3.70
C ASN A 189 -1.30 -17.60 -3.73
N ALA A 190 -1.20 -18.32 -4.85
CA ALA A 190 -0.20 -19.37 -5.02
C ALA A 190 1.24 -18.83 -4.93
N ALA A 191 1.49 -17.69 -5.57
CA ALA A 191 2.79 -17.04 -5.56
C ALA A 191 3.18 -16.40 -4.20
N GLN A 192 2.22 -16.29 -3.27
CA GLN A 192 2.41 -15.89 -1.87
C GLN A 192 2.48 -17.08 -0.90
N GLY A 193 2.11 -18.28 -1.35
CA GLY A 193 2.10 -19.51 -0.56
C GLY A 193 3.49 -20.03 -0.21
N LEU A 194 3.55 -20.98 0.74
CA LEU A 194 4.78 -21.65 1.19
C LEU A 194 5.12 -22.92 0.36
N ALA A 195 4.40 -23.14 -0.73
CA ALA A 195 4.56 -24.31 -1.58
C ALA A 195 5.92 -24.31 -2.31
N GLU A 196 6.41 -25.51 -2.62
CA GLU A 196 7.69 -25.73 -3.31
C GLU A 196 7.63 -25.24 -4.78
N THR A 197 6.44 -25.23 -5.37
CA THR A 197 6.13 -24.69 -6.70
C THR A 197 5.19 -23.50 -6.57
N THR A 198 5.68 -22.30 -6.90
CA THR A 198 4.96 -21.02 -6.77
C THR A 198 4.07 -20.73 -7.98
N LEU A 199 4.43 -21.27 -9.14
CA LEU A 199 3.59 -21.27 -10.34
C LEU A 199 2.63 -22.46 -10.29
N LEU A 200 1.40 -22.25 -10.73
CA LEU A 200 0.38 -23.29 -10.85
C LEU A 200 0.24 -23.69 -12.32
N ASP A 201 0.35 -25.00 -12.58
CA ASP A 201 0.00 -25.58 -13.88
C ASP A 201 -1.51 -25.75 -13.97
N SER A 202 -2.20 -24.66 -14.27
CA SER A 202 -3.66 -24.62 -14.39
C SER A 202 -4.09 -23.61 -15.45
N SER A 203 -5.18 -23.93 -16.16
CA SER A 203 -5.86 -23.00 -17.08
C SER A 203 -6.51 -21.82 -16.36
N ASP A 204 -6.78 -21.96 -15.06
CA ASP A 204 -7.40 -20.91 -14.23
C ASP A 204 -6.38 -19.96 -13.60
N ALA A 205 -5.09 -20.32 -13.64
CA ALA A 205 -4.00 -19.54 -13.11
C ALA A 205 -3.39 -18.67 -14.23
N LEU A 206 -3.54 -17.35 -14.12
CA LEU A 206 -3.04 -16.39 -15.11
C LEU A 206 -1.68 -15.81 -14.73
N TYR A 207 -0.87 -15.51 -15.73
CA TYR A 207 0.45 -14.93 -15.62
C TYR A 207 0.69 -13.94 -16.77
N TYR A 208 1.68 -13.08 -16.64
CA TYR A 208 2.06 -12.11 -17.68
C TYR A 208 3.57 -11.84 -17.67
N PHE A 209 4.07 -11.32 -18.79
CA PHE A 209 5.44 -10.82 -18.87
C PHE A 209 5.50 -9.38 -18.32
N PRO A 210 6.49 -9.02 -17.47
CA PRO A 210 6.58 -7.67 -16.88
C PRO A 210 6.52 -6.52 -17.89
N ASP A 211 7.07 -6.73 -19.09
CA ASP A 211 7.19 -5.72 -20.13
C ASP A 211 6.08 -5.79 -21.20
N SER A 212 5.06 -6.65 -21.05
CA SER A 212 4.01 -6.81 -22.07
C SER A 212 2.97 -5.69 -22.10
N GLY A 213 3.04 -4.74 -21.16
CA GLY A 213 1.98 -3.74 -20.97
C GLY A 213 0.70 -4.32 -20.37
N PHE A 214 0.80 -5.46 -19.66
CA PHE A 214 -0.32 -6.09 -18.98
C PHE A 214 -1.14 -5.09 -18.16
N PHE A 215 -2.46 -5.16 -18.33
CA PHE A 215 -3.42 -4.43 -17.51
C PHE A 215 -4.66 -5.30 -17.26
N CYS A 216 -5.18 -5.20 -16.04
CA CYS A 216 -6.39 -5.88 -15.61
C CYS A 216 -7.44 -4.81 -15.31
N GLU A 217 -8.45 -4.71 -16.16
CA GLU A 217 -9.63 -3.89 -15.89
C GLU A 217 -10.61 -4.73 -15.10
N GLU A 218 -10.88 -4.36 -13.84
CA GLU A 218 -12.15 -4.75 -13.25
C GLU A 218 -13.23 -4.04 -14.07
N ASN A 219 -14.23 -4.77 -14.59
CA ASN A 219 -15.50 -4.16 -14.98
C ASN A 219 -16.07 -3.62 -13.67
N SER A 220 -15.60 -2.42 -13.34
CA SER A 220 -15.89 -1.70 -12.13
C SER A 220 -17.40 -1.64 -12.04
N SER A 221 -17.95 -2.13 -10.92
CA SER A 221 -19.21 -1.57 -10.45
C SER A 221 -19.03 -0.06 -10.46
N ASP A 222 -19.98 0.69 -11.01
CA ASP A 222 -19.87 2.16 -11.17
C ASP A 222 -19.42 2.86 -9.86
N ASP A 223 -19.69 2.28 -8.69
CA ASP A 223 -19.25 2.77 -7.37
C ASP A 223 -17.71 2.80 -7.16
N ASP A 224 -16.94 1.78 -7.54
CA ASP A 224 -15.48 1.73 -7.27
C ASP A 224 -14.67 2.70 -8.15
N ALA A 225 -15.19 3.01 -9.35
CA ALA A 225 -14.63 4.03 -10.22
C ALA A 225 -14.87 5.43 -9.64
N LEU A 226 -16.07 5.69 -9.10
CA LEU A 226 -16.42 6.95 -8.43
C LEU A 226 -15.56 7.20 -7.20
N PHE A 227 -15.33 6.16 -6.37
CA PHE A 227 -14.41 6.26 -5.22
C PHE A 227 -12.97 6.61 -5.67
N LYS A 228 -12.46 6.01 -6.75
CA LYS A 228 -11.11 6.37 -7.26
C LYS A 228 -11.06 7.76 -7.89
N GLU A 229 -12.17 8.28 -8.39
CA GLU A 229 -12.28 9.63 -8.96
C GLU A 229 -12.25 10.70 -7.86
N GLU A 230 -13.04 10.55 -6.78
CA GLU A 230 -13.14 11.55 -5.69
C GLU A 230 -11.80 11.81 -4.96
N PHE A 231 -10.88 10.83 -4.99
CA PHE A 231 -9.56 10.93 -4.35
C PHE A 231 -8.45 11.51 -5.24
N ARG A 232 -8.70 11.78 -6.53
CA ARG A 232 -7.66 12.28 -7.47
C ARG A 232 -7.16 13.69 -7.15
N GLY A 233 -8.00 14.52 -6.54
CA GLY A 233 -7.66 15.90 -6.24
C GLY A 233 -6.53 16.06 -5.23
N ASN A 234 -5.72 17.10 -5.42
CA ASN A 234 -4.62 17.42 -4.53
C ASN A 234 -5.15 17.88 -3.19
N VAL A 235 -4.52 17.42 -2.10
CA VAL A 235 -4.89 17.90 -0.76
C VAL A 235 -4.42 19.34 -0.59
N ILE A 236 -5.36 20.27 -0.44
CA ILE A 236 -5.06 21.71 -0.29
C ILE A 236 -5.24 22.20 1.15
N LYS A 237 -6.03 21.52 1.98
CA LYS A 237 -6.14 21.80 3.43
C LYS A 237 -6.55 20.54 4.18
N GLN A 238 -6.02 20.38 5.40
CA GLN A 238 -6.44 19.33 6.33
C GLN A 238 -6.45 19.86 7.76
N GLY A 239 -7.32 19.32 8.60
CA GLY A 239 -7.43 19.71 10.00
C GLY A 239 -8.64 19.07 10.68
N CYS A 240 -8.76 19.25 12.00
CA CYS A 240 -9.86 18.69 12.77
C CYS A 240 -10.94 19.74 12.98
N LEU A 241 -12.19 19.37 12.74
CA LEU A 241 -13.37 20.20 13.03
C LEU A 241 -14.38 19.38 13.83
N LEU A 242 -15.24 20.07 14.58
CA LEU A 242 -16.43 19.43 15.13
C LEU A 242 -17.52 19.41 14.06
N LYS A 243 -18.07 18.23 13.79
CA LYS A 243 -19.16 18.03 12.85
C LYS A 243 -20.44 17.70 13.60
N GLN A 244 -21.54 18.37 13.26
CA GLN A 244 -22.86 18.00 13.74
C GLN A 244 -23.40 16.77 13.00
N GLY A 245 -23.95 15.81 13.73
CA GLY A 245 -24.67 14.66 13.18
C GLY A 245 -25.99 15.09 12.51
N HIS A 246 -26.34 14.44 11.38
CA HIS A 246 -27.57 14.80 10.64
C HIS A 246 -28.85 14.36 11.37
N ARG A 247 -28.87 13.13 11.92
CA ARG A 247 -30.05 12.55 12.59
C ARG A 247 -30.12 12.91 14.08
N ARG A 248 -29.09 12.51 14.82
CA ARG A 248 -28.90 12.89 16.22
C ARG A 248 -27.92 14.05 16.18
N LYS A 249 -28.35 15.27 16.52
CA LYS A 249 -27.60 16.54 16.40
C LYS A 249 -26.42 16.63 17.40
N ASN A 250 -25.67 15.54 17.54
CA ASN A 250 -24.48 15.46 18.38
C ASN A 250 -23.25 15.99 17.65
N TRP A 251 -22.27 16.42 18.43
CA TRP A 251 -21.01 16.94 17.91
C TRP A 251 -19.92 15.87 18.01
N LYS A 252 -19.21 15.64 16.91
CA LYS A 252 -18.07 14.71 16.88
C LYS A 252 -16.87 15.35 16.22
N VAL A 253 -15.68 15.15 16.80
CA VAL A 253 -14.42 15.54 16.17
C VAL A 253 -14.18 14.66 14.95
N ARG A 254 -13.89 15.29 13.82
CA ARG A 254 -13.56 14.61 12.57
C ARG A 254 -12.35 15.28 11.93
N LYS A 255 -11.45 14.46 11.38
CA LYS A 255 -10.36 14.97 10.55
C LYS A 255 -10.91 15.21 9.16
N PHE A 256 -10.85 16.44 8.67
CA PHE A 256 -11.28 16.83 7.34
C PHE A 256 -10.08 16.97 6.40
N VAL A 257 -10.25 16.55 5.14
CA VAL A 257 -9.27 16.63 4.07
C VAL A 257 -9.96 17.22 2.84
N LEU A 258 -9.57 18.45 2.49
CA LEU A 258 -10.08 19.20 1.34
C LEU A 258 -9.21 18.95 0.11
N ARG A 259 -9.84 18.61 -1.01
CA ARG A 259 -9.24 18.40 -2.32
C ARG A 259 -9.81 19.37 -3.35
N ASP A 260 -9.00 19.72 -4.34
CA ASP A 260 -9.32 20.74 -5.36
C ASP A 260 -9.98 20.18 -6.63
N ASP A 261 -9.49 19.08 -7.20
CA ASP A 261 -10.01 18.54 -8.48
C ASP A 261 -9.98 16.99 -8.59
N PRO A 262 -11.13 16.30 -8.42
CA PRO A 262 -12.44 16.88 -8.20
C PRO A 262 -12.59 17.47 -6.79
N ALA A 263 -13.40 18.52 -6.67
CA ALA A 263 -13.57 19.28 -5.43
C ALA A 263 -14.39 18.50 -4.39
N TYR A 264 -13.69 17.87 -3.44
CA TYR A 264 -14.29 17.07 -2.37
C TYR A 264 -13.72 17.40 -1.00
N LEU A 265 -14.57 17.31 0.02
CA LEU A 265 -14.19 17.39 1.42
C LEU A 265 -14.50 16.06 2.12
N HIS A 266 -13.47 15.27 2.36
CA HIS A 266 -13.56 13.96 3.02
C HIS A 266 -13.39 14.11 4.53
N TYR A 267 -14.08 13.31 5.32
CA TYR A 267 -13.93 13.32 6.77
C TYR A 267 -13.75 11.92 7.36
N TYR A 268 -12.85 11.82 8.33
CA TYR A 268 -12.38 10.55 8.91
C TYR A 268 -12.58 10.53 10.42
N ASP A 269 -12.59 9.33 10.99
CA ASP A 269 -12.41 9.19 12.43
C ASP A 269 -10.94 9.46 12.79
N PRO A 270 -10.63 10.45 13.64
CA PRO A 270 -9.25 10.72 14.03
C PRO A 270 -8.57 9.55 14.75
N ALA A 271 -9.35 8.63 15.34
CA ALA A 271 -8.85 7.48 16.10
C ALA A 271 -8.75 6.18 15.28
N SER A 272 -9.33 6.12 14.08
CA SER A 272 -9.44 4.92 13.25
C SER A 272 -9.37 5.35 11.79
N GLY A 273 -8.17 5.41 11.21
CA GLY A 273 -7.93 6.08 9.93
C GLY A 273 -7.39 5.15 8.86
N GLU A 274 -8.29 4.62 8.03
CA GLU A 274 -8.00 4.08 6.69
C GLU A 274 -9.10 4.54 5.71
N ASP A 275 -10.39 4.39 6.08
CA ASP A 275 -11.53 4.80 5.23
C ASP A 275 -12.19 6.12 5.64
N PRO A 276 -12.66 6.93 4.66
CA PRO A 276 -13.50 8.09 4.95
C PRO A 276 -14.82 7.65 5.60
N LEU A 277 -15.23 8.33 6.66
CA LEU A 277 -16.59 8.20 7.20
C LEU A 277 -17.65 8.87 6.29
N GLY A 278 -17.20 9.64 5.32
CA GLY A 278 -18.00 10.21 4.26
C GLY A 278 -17.25 11.31 3.50
N ALA A 279 -17.88 11.72 2.40
CA ALA A 279 -17.39 12.75 1.50
C ALA A 279 -18.47 13.83 1.30
N ILE A 280 -18.04 15.05 1.03
CA ILE A 280 -18.90 16.17 0.68
C ILE A 280 -18.42 16.67 -0.69
N HIS A 281 -19.23 16.46 -1.72
CA HIS A 281 -18.98 17.01 -3.04
C HIS A 281 -19.22 18.53 -3.01
N LEU A 282 -18.21 19.31 -3.39
CA LEU A 282 -18.22 20.76 -3.22
C LEU A 282 -18.64 21.51 -4.47
N ARG A 283 -18.76 20.85 -5.63
CA ARG A 283 -19.23 21.52 -6.84
C ARG A 283 -20.64 22.05 -6.63
N GLY A 284 -20.82 23.35 -6.83
CA GLY A 284 -22.11 24.02 -6.61
C GLY A 284 -22.53 24.13 -5.15
N CYS A 285 -21.66 23.82 -4.17
CA CYS A 285 -21.99 24.04 -2.77
C CYS A 285 -21.94 25.53 -2.39
N VAL A 286 -22.75 25.90 -1.42
CA VAL A 286 -22.70 27.21 -0.75
C VAL A 286 -22.09 27.00 0.63
N VAL A 287 -21.11 27.83 1.00
CA VAL A 287 -20.50 27.80 2.33
C VAL A 287 -20.56 29.19 2.96
N THR A 288 -21.11 29.26 4.18
CA THR A 288 -21.42 30.51 4.90
C THR A 288 -21.01 30.40 6.36
N ALA A 289 -20.58 31.52 6.95
CA ALA A 289 -20.44 31.62 8.39
C ALA A 289 -21.83 31.63 9.04
N VAL A 290 -21.97 31.00 10.21
CA VAL A 290 -23.22 31.04 10.96
C VAL A 290 -22.99 31.78 12.27
N GLU A 291 -23.77 32.85 12.46
CA GLU A 291 -23.63 33.76 13.60
C GLU A 291 -24.68 33.52 14.69
N ASP A 292 -25.84 32.94 14.35
CA ASP A 292 -27.03 32.86 15.22
C ASP A 292 -27.52 31.43 15.51
N PHE A 293 -26.61 30.52 15.90
CA PHE A 293 -27.06 29.28 16.55
C PHE A 293 -27.43 29.60 18.01
N SER A 294 -28.74 29.72 18.24
CA SER A 294 -29.43 29.97 19.50
C SER A 294 -28.70 29.48 20.76
N LYS A 295 -28.74 30.31 21.83
CA LYS A 295 -28.19 30.16 23.20
C LYS A 295 -28.57 28.88 23.99
N LYS A 296 -28.94 27.77 23.35
CA LYS A 296 -29.44 26.52 23.96
C LYS A 296 -28.51 25.31 23.79
N GLN A 297 -27.34 25.43 23.16
CA GLN A 297 -26.36 24.33 23.06
C GLN A 297 -24.96 24.79 23.49
N GLU A 298 -24.22 23.89 24.16
CA GLU A 298 -22.88 24.04 24.77
C GLU A 298 -21.73 24.34 23.77
N VAL A 299 -22.03 24.85 22.58
CA VAL A 299 -21.07 24.99 21.48
C VAL A 299 -20.88 26.46 21.16
N GLU A 300 -19.84 27.05 21.77
CA GLU A 300 -19.46 28.45 21.59
C GLU A 300 -18.86 28.72 20.20
N GLY A 301 -19.58 29.47 19.37
CA GLY A 301 -19.04 30.25 18.26
C GLY A 301 -18.26 29.49 17.16
N ASN A 302 -17.74 30.24 16.19
CA ASN A 302 -16.91 29.74 15.07
C ASN A 302 -17.57 28.69 14.17
N LEU A 303 -18.89 28.74 14.06
CA LEU A 303 -19.68 27.86 13.22
C LEU A 303 -19.70 28.33 11.76
N PHE A 304 -19.76 27.36 10.87
CA PHE A 304 -20.02 27.56 9.46
C PHE A 304 -20.81 26.39 8.90
N GLU A 305 -21.56 26.65 7.84
CA GLU A 305 -22.43 25.69 7.19
C GLU A 305 -21.99 25.49 5.74
N ILE A 306 -22.03 24.24 5.27
CA ILE A 306 -21.89 23.87 3.87
C ILE A 306 -23.23 23.27 3.43
N ILE A 307 -23.83 23.86 2.41
CA ILE A 307 -25.05 23.38 1.74
C ILE A 307 -24.61 22.83 0.38
N THR A 308 -24.76 21.53 0.16
CA THR A 308 -24.41 20.92 -1.14
C THR A 308 -25.42 21.31 -2.22
N ALA A 309 -25.08 21.08 -3.49
CA ALA A 309 -26.01 21.28 -4.62
C ALA A 309 -27.29 20.43 -4.50
N SER A 310 -27.24 19.35 -3.73
CA SER A 310 -28.38 18.48 -3.40
C SER A 310 -29.07 18.86 -2.08
N GLU A 311 -28.90 20.09 -1.62
CA GLU A 311 -29.51 20.67 -0.40
C GLU A 311 -29.21 19.88 0.89
N ILE A 312 -28.02 19.26 0.98
CA ILE A 312 -27.58 18.60 2.22
C ILE A 312 -26.80 19.61 3.07
N HIS A 313 -27.27 19.84 4.30
CA HIS A 313 -26.70 20.79 5.24
C HIS A 313 -25.67 20.14 6.18
N TYR A 314 -24.44 20.63 6.14
CA TYR A 314 -23.35 20.23 7.04
C TYR A 314 -22.95 21.40 7.93
N ILE A 315 -23.21 21.28 9.23
CA ILE A 315 -22.82 22.29 10.22
C ILE A 315 -21.51 21.85 10.87
N LEU A 316 -20.50 22.72 10.78
CA LEU A 316 -19.14 22.50 11.24
C LEU A 316 -18.71 23.61 12.18
N GLN A 317 -17.83 23.29 13.13
CA GLN A 317 -17.21 24.24 14.04
C GLN A 317 -15.69 24.16 13.96
N ALA A 318 -15.05 25.32 13.82
CA ALA A 318 -13.60 25.46 13.92
C ALA A 318 -13.17 25.83 15.34
N ALA A 319 -11.91 25.60 15.68
CA ALA A 319 -11.38 25.94 17.01
C ALA A 319 -11.23 27.45 17.22
N SER A 320 -11.19 28.24 16.13
CA SER A 320 -11.08 29.70 16.18
C SER A 320 -11.77 30.38 15.00
N SER A 321 -12.07 31.68 15.14
CA SER A 321 -12.65 32.49 14.04
C SER A 321 -11.70 32.61 12.85
N ALA A 322 -10.39 32.66 13.10
CA ALA A 322 -9.36 32.64 12.06
C ALA A 322 -9.42 31.32 11.27
N GLU A 323 -9.40 30.18 11.98
CA GLU A 323 -9.49 28.86 11.34
C GLU A 323 -10.80 28.69 10.57
N ARG A 324 -11.93 29.15 11.12
CA ARG A 324 -13.23 29.18 10.40
C ARG A 324 -13.08 29.93 9.07
N THR A 325 -12.52 31.13 9.11
CA THR A 325 -12.36 31.98 7.92
C THR A 325 -11.46 31.31 6.88
N GLU A 326 -10.39 30.66 7.31
CA GLU A 326 -9.52 29.87 6.42
C GLU A 326 -10.23 28.70 5.76
N TRP A 327 -11.03 27.94 6.51
CA TRP A 327 -11.80 26.82 5.96
C TRP A 327 -12.85 27.29 4.95
N ILE A 328 -13.63 28.32 5.29
CA ILE A 328 -14.62 28.92 4.37
C ILE A 328 -13.93 29.34 3.07
N LYS A 329 -12.84 30.11 3.17
CA LYS A 329 -12.12 30.61 1.99
C LYS A 329 -11.55 29.46 1.14
N ALA A 330 -10.98 28.44 1.76
CA ALA A 330 -10.42 27.28 1.06
C ALA A 330 -11.51 26.50 0.32
N ILE A 331 -12.66 26.25 0.98
CA ILE A 331 -13.80 25.54 0.39
C ILE A 331 -14.41 26.35 -0.77
N GLN A 332 -14.60 27.67 -0.61
CA GLN A 332 -15.08 28.54 -1.69
C GLN A 332 -14.15 28.60 -2.89
N THR A 333 -12.85 28.45 -2.66
CA THR A 333 -11.86 28.43 -3.74
C THR A 333 -11.92 27.09 -4.49
N ALA A 334 -11.94 25.97 -3.75
CA ALA A 334 -12.06 24.64 -4.33
C ALA A 334 -13.38 24.45 -5.12
N SER A 335 -14.51 24.92 -4.59
CA SER A 335 -15.82 24.76 -5.23
C SER A 335 -15.97 25.49 -6.56
N LYS A 336 -15.11 26.50 -6.83
CA LYS A 336 -15.11 27.28 -8.08
C LYS A 336 -14.14 26.74 -9.14
N ILE A 337 -13.12 25.97 -8.74
CA ILE A 337 -12.02 25.55 -9.63
C ILE A 337 -12.29 24.20 -10.30
N GLY A 338 -13.06 23.30 -9.68
CA GLY A 338 -13.38 22.00 -10.26
C GLY A 338 -14.12 22.14 -11.61
N LYS A 339 -13.46 21.76 -12.71
CA LYS A 339 -14.02 21.81 -14.07
C LYS A 339 -14.78 20.55 -14.40
#